data_AF-A0A964L996-F1
#
_entry.id   AF-A0A964L996-F1
#
_cell.length_a   1.000
_cell.length_b   1.000
_cell.length_c   1.000
_cell.angle_alpha   90.00
_cell.angle_beta   90.00
_cell.angle_gamma   90.00
#
_symmetry.space_group_name_H-M   'P 1'
#
loop_
_entity.id
_entity.type
_entity.pdbx_description
1 polymer ?
#
loop_
_entity_poly.entity_id
_entity_poly.type
_entity_poly.pdbx_seq_one_letter_code
_entity_poly.pdbx_strand_id
1 'polypeptide(L)'
;MSRLMLPGLAVFTLLCFSIVGPAQDLKDQRARQQIAADKLIGQVKETLDRSRKLEKTDPVEAKFLLRDMIARVKDSTDLLIADRSSLTQYLQIRFNQVDDAARGRKIADDQRSLRDPPKNRPPVNNPSGGAGSVAKGFIDSAKGANKANNDYNRDRAKGILAINQGIDKVVLTDKEIAFPVYWAALSKERAKLVNPVLSEKEITLLKTLNSVMSVDYPGLKLSDIIGQIQDRTGLTIIVDEASLADASIDYDTAVTFKAQKVTVRTILKAILAKEKLTYIIKEGNIQVMTPKKASEYTVIRTYNIDDLIQPSQAMQGMFNPLMNEFQMRQNAMMLINLIQQSIEPSYWQPNGPGTIIFYPPTKSLVIRASAEMHYQFGSPGLFGGR
;
A
#
# COMPACT_ATOMS: atom_id res chain seq x y z
N MET A 1 10.73 -58.60 39.93
CA MET A 1 9.88 -57.68 40.73
C MET A 1 10.62 -56.36 40.91
N SER A 2 9.90 -55.23 40.93
CA SER A 2 10.27 -53.82 41.25
C SER A 2 11.39 -53.15 40.42
N ARG A 3 11.13 -52.22 39.50
CA ARG A 3 10.72 -50.78 39.58
C ARG A 3 11.78 -49.81 40.17
N LEU A 4 11.94 -48.69 39.42
CA LEU A 4 12.27 -47.30 39.83
C LEU A 4 13.74 -46.84 39.91
N MET A 5 14.20 -46.02 38.93
CA MET A 5 14.42 -44.55 39.04
C MET A 5 15.37 -44.01 37.95
N LEU A 6 14.97 -42.90 37.32
CA LEU A 6 15.77 -42.05 36.39
C LEU A 6 16.95 -41.37 37.11
N PRO A 7 17.98 -40.98 36.34
CA PRO A 7 18.46 -39.58 36.36
C PRO A 7 18.58 -39.07 34.90
N GLY A 8 18.51 -37.79 34.54
CA GLY A 8 18.61 -36.53 35.25
C GLY A 8 19.19 -35.51 34.27
N LEU A 9 18.35 -34.59 33.79
CA LEU A 9 18.66 -33.25 33.25
C LEU A 9 19.90 -33.06 32.34
N ALA A 10 19.66 -33.05 31.03
CA ALA A 10 20.53 -32.34 30.07
C ALA A 10 20.20 -30.84 30.10
N VAL A 11 21.20 -30.05 30.48
CA VAL A 11 21.18 -28.58 30.56
C VAL A 11 21.05 -27.98 29.16
N PHE A 12 19.94 -27.31 28.87
CA PHE A 12 19.76 -26.45 27.69
C PHE A 12 20.10 -25.01 28.11
N THR A 13 21.30 -24.54 27.77
CA THR A 13 21.70 -23.14 27.95
C THR A 13 21.04 -22.27 26.89
N LEU A 14 19.86 -21.73 27.22
CA LEU A 14 19.20 -20.69 26.45
C LEU A 14 19.85 -19.34 26.81
N LEU A 15 20.81 -18.92 25.99
CA LEU A 15 21.49 -17.63 26.09
C LEU A 15 20.52 -16.53 25.63
N CYS A 16 19.65 -16.08 26.55
CA CYS A 16 18.88 -14.87 26.36
C CYS A 16 19.83 -13.66 26.46
N PHE A 17 20.15 -13.05 25.32
CA PHE A 17 20.68 -11.69 25.28
C PHE A 17 19.58 -10.73 25.79
N SER A 18 19.60 -10.42 27.08
CA SER A 18 18.94 -9.24 27.61
C SER A 18 19.79 -8.01 27.27
N ILE A 19 19.33 -7.20 26.33
CA ILE A 19 19.83 -5.84 26.12
C ILE A 19 19.48 -5.05 27.39
N VAL A 20 20.43 -4.91 28.31
CA VAL A 20 20.31 -4.01 29.45
C VAL A 20 20.68 -2.62 28.96
N GLY A 21 19.70 -1.85 28.52
CA GLY A 21 19.85 -0.40 28.36
C GLY A 21 19.99 0.28 29.73
N PRO A 22 20.71 1.40 29.85
CA PRO A 22 20.83 2.12 31.12
C PRO A 22 19.44 2.51 31.64
N ALA A 23 19.18 2.27 32.93
CA ALA A 23 17.88 2.48 33.59
C ALA A 23 17.29 3.90 33.43
N GLN A 24 18.09 4.87 32.99
CA GLN A 24 17.69 6.24 32.67
C GLN A 24 16.93 6.33 31.34
N ASP A 25 17.34 5.57 30.31
CA ASP A 25 16.67 5.50 29.00
C ASP A 25 15.27 4.85 29.11
N LEU A 26 15.12 3.85 29.97
CA LEU A 26 13.80 3.24 30.25
C LEU A 26 12.82 4.19 30.94
N LYS A 27 13.31 5.12 31.77
CA LYS A 27 12.46 6.14 32.41
C LYS A 27 12.03 7.20 31.41
N ASP A 28 12.94 7.64 30.55
CA ASP A 28 12.66 8.62 29.51
C ASP A 28 11.70 8.07 28.44
N GLN A 29 11.84 6.80 28.05
CA GLN A 29 10.92 6.12 27.15
C GLN A 29 9.52 6.00 27.75
N ARG A 30 9.40 5.64 29.04
CA ARG A 30 8.10 5.60 29.73
C ARG A 30 7.45 6.98 29.85
N ALA A 31 8.23 8.03 30.13
CA ALA A 31 7.72 9.39 30.18
C ALA A 31 7.19 9.85 28.81
N ARG A 32 7.91 9.54 27.72
CA ARG A 32 7.45 9.82 26.35
C ARG A 32 6.18 9.03 25.98
N GLN A 33 6.08 7.77 26.37
CA GLN A 33 4.89 6.95 26.16
C GLN A 33 3.69 7.48 26.94
N GLN A 34 3.86 7.92 28.19
CA GLN A 34 2.79 8.53 28.98
C GLN A 34 2.28 9.83 28.35
N ILE A 35 3.18 10.69 27.86
CA ILE A 35 2.79 11.92 27.16
C ILE A 35 2.03 11.61 25.87
N ALA A 36 2.46 10.60 25.11
CA ALA A 36 1.76 10.16 23.91
C ALA A 36 0.37 9.57 24.22
N ALA A 37 0.26 8.77 25.28
CA ALA A 37 -0.99 8.22 25.78
C ALA A 37 -1.97 9.33 26.20
N ASP A 38 -1.51 10.31 26.99
CA ASP A 38 -2.33 11.44 27.44
C ASP A 38 -2.84 12.28 26.27
N LYS A 39 -1.98 12.51 25.26
CA LYS A 39 -2.36 13.20 24.03
C LYS A 39 -3.44 12.43 23.27
N LEU A 40 -3.29 11.12 23.12
CA LEU A 40 -4.27 10.28 22.44
C LEU A 40 -5.61 10.26 23.20
N ILE A 41 -5.59 10.17 24.53
CA ILE A 41 -6.79 10.28 25.37
C ILE A 41 -7.47 11.64 25.19
N GLY A 42 -6.69 12.73 25.09
CA GLY A 42 -7.20 14.06 24.77
C GLY A 42 -7.91 14.12 23.42
N GLN A 43 -7.31 13.53 22.39
CA GLN A 43 -7.90 13.44 21.05
C GLN A 43 -9.19 12.61 21.02
N VAL A 44 -9.25 11.52 21.81
CA VAL A 44 -10.46 10.70 21.96
C VAL A 44 -11.59 11.55 22.56
N LYS A 45 -11.32 12.30 23.63
CA LYS A 45 -12.32 13.19 24.26
C LYS A 45 -12.82 14.25 23.28
N GLU A 46 -11.92 14.91 22.57
CA GLU A 46 -12.28 15.91 21.57
C GLU A 46 -13.15 15.31 20.46
N THR A 47 -12.81 14.12 19.99
CA THR A 47 -13.57 13.41 18.94
C THR A 47 -14.98 13.07 19.41
N LEU A 48 -15.14 12.63 20.67
CA LEU A 48 -16.44 12.37 21.27
C LEU A 48 -17.30 13.65 21.34
N ASP A 49 -16.71 14.79 21.71
CA ASP A 49 -17.44 16.06 21.78
C ASP A 49 -17.78 16.62 20.41
N ARG A 50 -16.87 16.53 19.43
CA ARG A 50 -17.16 16.87 18.02
C ARG A 50 -18.27 15.99 17.46
N SER A 51 -18.23 14.69 17.73
CA SER A 51 -19.29 13.74 17.35
C SER A 51 -20.65 14.16 17.91
N ARG A 52 -20.72 14.66 19.16
CA ARG A 52 -21.97 15.17 19.76
C ARG A 52 -22.52 16.40 19.06
N LYS A 53 -21.64 17.32 18.66
CA LYS A 53 -22.06 18.52 17.91
C LYS A 53 -22.54 18.16 16.52
N LEU A 54 -21.82 17.27 15.84
CA LEU A 54 -22.09 16.86 14.47
C LEU A 54 -23.28 15.91 14.32
N GLU A 55 -23.66 15.17 15.39
CA GLU A 55 -24.82 14.26 15.37
C GLU A 55 -26.10 14.91 14.82
N LYS A 56 -26.30 16.21 15.08
CA LYS A 56 -27.49 16.92 14.60
C LYS A 56 -27.39 17.45 13.18
N THR A 57 -26.21 17.91 12.78
CA THR A 57 -25.98 18.61 11.51
C THR A 57 -25.49 17.68 10.40
N ASP A 58 -24.52 16.82 10.71
CA ASP A 58 -23.94 15.84 9.79
C ASP A 58 -23.58 14.54 10.52
N PRO A 59 -24.53 13.57 10.55
CA PRO A 59 -24.28 12.25 11.14
C PRO A 59 -23.22 11.44 10.40
N VAL A 60 -22.96 11.72 9.12
CA VAL A 60 -21.98 10.96 8.31
C VAL A 60 -20.57 11.37 8.70
N GLU A 61 -20.32 12.66 8.83
CA GLU A 61 -19.04 13.20 9.31
C GLU A 61 -18.75 12.73 10.75
N ALA A 62 -19.76 12.77 11.62
CA ALA A 62 -19.65 12.24 12.99
C ALA A 62 -19.22 10.77 13.03
N LYS A 63 -19.78 9.92 12.15
CA LYS A 63 -19.40 8.51 12.03
C LYS A 63 -17.99 8.32 11.52
N PHE A 64 -17.56 9.12 10.53
CA PHE A 64 -16.22 9.05 9.99
C PHE A 64 -15.17 9.36 11.05
N LEU A 65 -15.35 10.45 11.80
CA LEU A 65 -14.45 10.86 12.89
C LEU A 65 -14.32 9.78 13.97
N LEU A 66 -15.45 9.19 14.39
CA LEU A 66 -15.44 8.12 15.39
C LEU A 66 -14.73 6.87 14.87
N ARG A 67 -14.96 6.48 13.61
CA ARG A 67 -14.31 5.31 13.00
C ARG A 67 -12.80 5.48 12.88
N ASP A 68 -12.35 6.66 12.46
CA ASP A 68 -10.93 7.00 12.39
C ASP A 68 -10.28 6.91 13.78
N MET A 69 -10.93 7.46 14.80
CA MET A 69 -10.42 7.41 16.17
C MET A 69 -10.40 5.98 16.74
N ILE A 70 -11.40 5.15 16.43
CA ILE A 70 -11.40 3.73 16.82
C ILE A 70 -10.18 3.00 16.24
N ALA A 71 -9.84 3.25 14.96
CA ALA A 71 -8.67 2.64 14.34
C ALA A 71 -7.37 3.10 15.02
N ARG A 72 -7.21 4.41 15.24
CA ARG A 72 -6.03 4.98 15.93
C ARG A 72 -5.83 4.42 17.33
N VAL A 73 -6.91 4.28 18.11
CA VAL A 73 -6.82 3.70 19.45
C VAL A 73 -6.43 2.22 19.39
N LYS A 74 -7.05 1.43 18.49
CA LYS A 74 -6.70 0.00 18.33
C LYS A 74 -5.24 -0.22 17.95
N ASP A 75 -4.70 0.60 17.06
CA ASP A 75 -3.36 0.42 16.51
C ASP A 75 -2.26 1.07 17.39
N SER A 76 -2.62 1.92 18.35
CA SER A 76 -1.66 2.60 19.22
C SER A 76 -0.83 1.61 20.04
N THR A 77 0.50 1.78 20.11
CA THR A 77 1.36 0.99 21.02
C THR A 77 1.54 1.66 22.38
N ASP A 78 1.12 2.92 22.49
CA ASP A 78 1.39 3.79 23.64
C ASP A 78 0.38 3.61 24.79
N LEU A 79 -0.76 2.97 24.52
CA LEU A 79 -1.80 2.69 25.52
C LEU A 79 -1.67 1.27 26.10
N LEU A 80 -1.96 1.17 27.41
CA LEU A 80 -2.19 -0.13 28.05
C LEU A 80 -3.34 -0.87 27.36
N ILE A 81 -3.25 -2.20 27.35
CA ILE A 81 -4.25 -3.07 26.71
C ILE A 81 -5.66 -2.83 27.30
N ALA A 82 -5.75 -2.61 28.61
CA ALA A 82 -7.01 -2.33 29.31
C ALA A 82 -7.61 -0.96 28.94
N ASP A 83 -6.79 0.07 28.79
CA ASP A 83 -7.25 1.40 28.40
C ASP A 83 -7.69 1.41 26.93
N ARG A 84 -6.97 0.69 26.08
CA ARG A 84 -7.30 0.51 24.67
C ARG A 84 -8.65 -0.15 24.47
N SER A 85 -8.93 -1.24 25.19
CA SER A 85 -10.21 -1.94 25.10
C SER A 85 -11.35 -1.05 25.59
N SER A 86 -11.15 -0.37 26.72
CA SER A 86 -12.14 0.54 27.32
C SER A 86 -12.47 1.71 26.39
N LEU A 87 -11.47 2.43 25.89
CA LEU A 87 -11.67 3.57 24.97
C LEU A 87 -12.30 3.14 23.65
N THR A 88 -11.88 1.99 23.12
CA THR A 88 -12.48 1.41 21.92
C THR A 88 -13.96 1.10 22.14
N GLN A 89 -14.31 0.53 23.29
CA GLN A 89 -15.70 0.22 23.64
C GLN A 89 -16.53 1.50 23.76
N TYR A 90 -16.02 2.54 24.43
CA TYR A 90 -16.71 3.84 24.53
C TYR A 90 -16.96 4.48 23.16
N LEU A 91 -15.94 4.48 22.30
CA LEU A 91 -16.07 5.01 20.93
C LEU A 91 -17.03 4.17 20.08
N GLN A 92 -17.03 2.85 20.24
CA GLN A 92 -17.93 1.95 19.52
C GLN A 92 -19.38 2.14 19.93
N ILE A 93 -19.65 2.29 21.24
CA ILE A 93 -21.00 2.62 21.74
C ILE A 93 -21.47 3.93 21.13
N ARG A 94 -20.60 4.95 21.14
CA ARG A 94 -20.94 6.25 20.55
C ARG A 94 -21.19 6.17 19.04
N PHE A 95 -20.38 5.40 18.32
CA PHE A 95 -20.55 5.16 16.89
C PHE A 95 -21.92 4.53 16.60
N ASN A 96 -22.30 3.52 17.37
CA ASN A 96 -23.59 2.85 17.22
C ASN A 96 -24.75 3.82 17.51
N GLN A 97 -24.65 4.66 18.55
CA GLN A 97 -25.67 5.69 18.85
C GLN A 97 -25.87 6.67 17.69
N VAL A 98 -24.79 7.17 17.09
CA VAL A 98 -24.88 8.08 15.95
C VAL A 98 -25.45 7.37 14.72
N ASP A 99 -25.09 6.11 14.50
CA ASP A 99 -25.64 5.30 13.41
C ASP A 99 -27.14 5.05 13.58
N ASP A 100 -27.58 4.69 14.77
CA ASP A 100 -28.99 4.47 15.10
C ASP A 100 -29.79 5.77 15.00
N ALA A 101 -29.24 6.91 15.44
CA ALA A 101 -29.86 8.22 15.27
C ALA A 101 -30.01 8.59 13.79
N ALA A 102 -28.99 8.30 12.96
CA ALA A 102 -29.05 8.54 11.52
C ALA A 102 -30.07 7.64 10.81
N ARG A 103 -30.14 6.36 11.20
CA ARG A 103 -31.15 5.39 10.70
C ARG A 103 -32.55 5.78 11.14
N GLY A 104 -32.73 6.15 12.41
CA GLY A 104 -34.01 6.59 12.97
C GLY A 104 -34.57 7.81 12.27
N ARG A 105 -33.72 8.79 11.88
CA ARG A 105 -34.15 9.93 11.05
C ARG A 105 -34.64 9.50 9.68
N LYS A 106 -33.89 8.64 8.98
CA LYS A 106 -34.32 8.12 7.67
C LYS A 106 -35.65 7.37 7.77
N ILE A 107 -35.80 6.51 8.78
CA ILE A 107 -37.06 5.77 9.01
C ILE A 107 -38.20 6.75 9.34
N ALA A 108 -37.96 7.77 10.15
CA ALA A 108 -38.98 8.77 10.48
C ALA A 108 -39.37 9.63 9.26
N ASP A 109 -38.41 10.01 8.42
CA ASP A 109 -38.65 10.75 7.17
C ASP A 109 -39.41 9.89 6.15
N ASP A 110 -39.01 8.61 6.00
CA ASP A 110 -39.70 7.62 5.17
C ASP A 110 -41.12 7.36 5.70
N GLN A 111 -41.29 7.18 7.00
CA GLN A 111 -42.62 7.02 7.62
C GLN A 111 -43.47 8.28 7.52
N ARG A 112 -42.89 9.48 7.59
CA ARG A 112 -43.61 10.74 7.42
C ARG A 112 -44.11 10.90 5.99
N SER A 113 -43.31 10.51 4.99
CA SER A 113 -43.74 10.48 3.59
C SER A 113 -44.83 9.43 3.31
N LEU A 114 -44.89 8.36 4.11
CA LEU A 114 -45.97 7.35 4.06
C LEU A 114 -47.23 7.76 4.84
N ARG A 115 -47.09 8.52 5.94
CA ARG A 115 -48.18 8.82 6.90
C ARG A 115 -49.00 10.05 6.54
N ASP A 116 -48.42 11.00 5.82
CA ASP A 116 -49.15 12.15 5.27
C ASP A 116 -49.61 11.80 3.84
N PRO A 117 -50.78 11.17 3.63
CA PRO A 117 -51.37 11.15 2.29
C PRO A 117 -51.48 12.59 1.82
N PRO A 118 -51.33 12.87 0.51
CA PRO A 118 -51.42 14.22 0.01
C PRO A 118 -52.73 14.84 0.51
N LYS A 119 -52.61 15.96 1.24
CA LYS A 119 -53.78 16.69 1.76
C LYS A 119 -54.59 17.17 0.57
N ASN A 120 -55.53 16.35 0.11
CA ASN A 120 -56.70 16.82 -0.60
C ASN A 120 -57.44 17.69 0.40
N ARG A 121 -57.22 19.00 0.34
CA ARG A 121 -58.15 19.94 0.96
C ARG A 121 -59.43 19.76 0.16
N PRO A 122 -60.51 19.18 0.72
CA PRO A 122 -61.79 19.25 0.03
C PRO A 122 -62.09 20.71 -0.24
N PRO A 123 -62.72 21.06 -1.39
CA PRO A 123 -63.10 22.44 -1.65
C PRO A 123 -63.85 22.95 -0.43
N VAL A 124 -63.41 24.09 0.11
CA VAL A 124 -64.08 24.74 1.23
C VAL A 124 -65.50 25.02 0.76
N ASN A 125 -66.47 24.30 1.33
CA ASN A 125 -67.88 24.52 1.08
C ASN A 125 -68.26 25.90 1.63
N ASN A 126 -68.26 26.88 0.74
CA ASN A 126 -69.28 27.92 0.62
C ASN A 126 -69.05 28.65 -0.71
N PRO A 127 -69.68 28.21 -1.82
CA PRO A 127 -69.55 28.90 -3.09
C PRO A 127 -70.37 30.19 -3.03
N SER A 128 -69.72 31.32 -2.76
CA SER A 128 -70.31 32.65 -2.91
C SER A 128 -70.22 33.18 -4.36
N GLY A 129 -70.21 32.30 -5.36
CA GLY A 129 -70.03 32.67 -6.76
C GLY A 129 -70.78 31.75 -7.73
N GLY A 130 -71.14 32.29 -8.90
CA GLY A 130 -71.90 31.57 -9.94
C GLY A 130 -71.23 30.30 -10.47
N ALA A 131 -71.97 29.51 -11.25
CA ALA A 131 -71.62 28.15 -11.68
C ALA A 131 -70.19 27.95 -12.23
N GLY A 132 -69.63 28.96 -12.91
CA GLY A 132 -68.25 28.91 -13.42
C GLY A 132 -67.17 28.85 -12.33
N SER A 133 -67.41 29.47 -11.17
CA SER A 133 -66.47 29.46 -10.04
C SER A 133 -66.45 28.09 -9.34
N VAL A 134 -67.61 27.44 -9.26
CA VAL A 134 -67.77 26.07 -8.73
C VAL A 134 -67.05 25.08 -9.64
N ALA A 135 -67.27 25.15 -10.96
CA ALA A 135 -66.58 24.29 -11.93
C ALA A 135 -65.05 24.45 -11.87
N LYS A 136 -64.55 25.68 -11.73
CA LYS A 136 -63.12 25.96 -11.56
C LYS A 136 -62.55 25.31 -10.29
N GLY A 137 -63.27 25.39 -9.16
CA GLY A 137 -62.88 24.73 -7.91
C GLY A 137 -62.75 23.21 -8.03
N PHE A 138 -63.67 22.56 -8.74
CA PHE A 138 -63.58 21.13 -9.01
C PHE A 138 -62.39 20.77 -9.91
N ILE A 139 -62.14 21.57 -10.96
CA ILE A 139 -61.00 21.37 -11.87
C ILE A 139 -59.67 21.55 -11.14
N ASP A 140 -59.53 22.59 -10.31
CA ASP A 140 -58.31 22.86 -9.56
C ASP A 140 -58.06 21.79 -8.49
N SER A 141 -59.12 21.29 -7.84
CA SER A 141 -59.05 20.15 -6.92
C SER A 141 -58.63 18.87 -7.63
N ALA A 142 -59.20 18.58 -8.81
CA ALA A 142 -58.85 17.39 -9.60
C ALA A 142 -57.40 17.47 -10.12
N LYS A 143 -56.95 18.66 -10.57
CA LYS A 143 -55.55 18.90 -10.94
C LYS A 143 -54.60 18.73 -9.76
N GLY A 144 -54.97 19.23 -8.58
CA GLY A 144 -54.21 19.08 -7.34
C GLY A 144 -54.05 17.61 -6.95
N ALA A 145 -55.14 16.84 -6.99
CA ALA A 145 -55.13 15.40 -6.71
C ALA A 145 -54.26 14.62 -7.72
N ASN A 146 -54.39 14.90 -9.01
CA ASN A 146 -53.57 14.27 -10.05
C ASN A 146 -52.08 14.60 -9.91
N LYS A 147 -51.74 15.87 -9.61
CA LYS A 147 -50.36 16.28 -9.38
C LYS A 147 -49.76 15.54 -8.18
N ALA A 148 -50.48 15.48 -7.06
CA ALA A 148 -50.01 14.81 -5.87
C ALA A 148 -49.82 13.29 -6.06
N ASN A 149 -50.70 12.65 -6.83
CA ASN A 149 -50.55 11.24 -7.19
C ASN A 149 -49.32 11.00 -8.10
N ASN A 150 -49.07 11.90 -9.05
CA ASN A 150 -47.88 11.85 -9.90
C ASN A 150 -46.58 12.08 -9.10
N ASP A 151 -46.59 13.00 -8.14
CA ASP A 151 -45.46 13.25 -7.24
C ASP A 151 -45.16 12.01 -6.37
N TYR A 152 -46.19 11.39 -5.79
CA TYR A 152 -46.06 10.15 -5.03
C TYR A 152 -45.47 8.99 -5.87
N ASN A 153 -45.99 8.79 -7.08
CA ASN A 153 -45.48 7.75 -7.98
C ASN A 153 -44.02 7.99 -8.37
N ARG A 154 -43.63 9.26 -8.56
CA ARG A 154 -42.25 9.66 -8.87
C ARG A 154 -41.31 9.38 -7.71
N ASP A 155 -41.70 9.72 -6.49
CA ASP A 155 -40.86 9.52 -5.31
C ASP A 155 -40.74 8.03 -4.96
N ARG A 156 -41.82 7.25 -5.15
CA ARG A 156 -41.77 5.79 -5.07
C ARG A 156 -40.81 5.19 -6.12
N ALA A 157 -40.86 5.67 -7.36
CA ALA A 157 -39.95 5.22 -8.41
C ALA A 157 -38.47 5.53 -8.09
N LYS A 158 -38.18 6.71 -7.53
CA LYS A 158 -36.84 7.07 -7.06
C LYS A 158 -36.37 6.17 -5.92
N GLY A 159 -37.24 5.88 -4.94
CA GLY A 159 -36.92 4.99 -3.83
C GLY A 159 -36.59 3.56 -4.29
N ILE A 160 -37.40 3.01 -5.20
CA ILE A 160 -37.17 1.68 -5.80
C ILE A 160 -35.86 1.68 -6.59
N LEU A 161 -35.58 2.72 -7.39
CA LEU A 161 -34.32 2.84 -8.14
C LEU A 161 -33.11 2.90 -7.20
N ALA A 162 -33.19 3.65 -6.11
CA ALA A 162 -32.10 3.74 -5.13
C ALA A 162 -31.84 2.41 -4.41
N ILE A 163 -32.89 1.65 -4.09
CA ILE A 163 -32.79 0.29 -3.53
C ILE A 163 -32.12 -0.64 -4.56
N ASN A 164 -32.60 -0.64 -5.81
CA ASN A 164 -32.03 -1.49 -6.85
C ASN A 164 -30.56 -1.16 -7.12
N GLN A 165 -30.19 0.13 -7.22
CA GLN A 165 -28.79 0.54 -7.33
C GLN A 165 -27.95 0.15 -6.10
N GLY A 166 -28.55 0.17 -4.91
CA GLY A 166 -27.89 -0.29 -3.69
C GLY A 166 -27.65 -1.80 -3.70
N ILE A 167 -28.62 -2.58 -4.17
CA ILE A 167 -28.52 -4.04 -4.36
C ILE A 167 -27.48 -4.35 -5.43
N ASP A 168 -27.53 -3.70 -6.60
CA ASP A 168 -26.57 -3.91 -7.70
C ASP A 168 -25.12 -3.61 -7.29
N LYS A 169 -24.90 -2.64 -6.39
CA LYS A 169 -23.56 -2.33 -5.86
C LYS A 169 -23.03 -3.37 -4.88
N VAL A 170 -23.91 -4.20 -4.30
CA VAL A 170 -23.56 -5.18 -3.25
C VAL A 170 -23.61 -6.60 -3.80
N VAL A 171 -24.40 -6.86 -4.84
CA VAL A 171 -24.44 -8.14 -5.56
C VAL A 171 -23.18 -8.25 -6.39
N LEU A 172 -22.28 -9.14 -5.94
CA LEU A 172 -21.11 -9.59 -6.69
C LEU A 172 -21.62 -10.31 -7.95
N THR A 173 -21.73 -9.61 -9.07
CA THR A 173 -21.85 -10.24 -10.38
C THR A 173 -20.48 -10.78 -10.79
N ASP A 174 -20.48 -11.89 -11.54
CA ASP A 174 -19.29 -12.68 -11.91
C ASP A 174 -18.16 -11.90 -12.64
N LYS A 175 -18.32 -10.60 -12.92
CA LYS A 175 -17.38 -9.84 -13.75
C LYS A 175 -16.96 -8.46 -13.25
N GLU A 176 -17.58 -7.85 -12.24
CA GLU A 176 -17.18 -6.50 -11.81
C GLU A 176 -17.19 -6.37 -10.27
N ILE A 177 -16.00 -6.43 -9.68
CA ILE A 177 -15.80 -6.09 -8.28
C ILE A 177 -15.82 -4.56 -8.16
N ALA A 178 -16.93 -3.99 -7.69
CA ALA A 178 -17.01 -2.57 -7.40
C ALA A 178 -16.24 -2.27 -6.10
N PHE A 179 -15.05 -1.69 -6.22
CA PHE A 179 -14.26 -1.30 -5.05
C PHE A 179 -14.87 -0.09 -4.34
N PRO A 180 -14.79 -0.01 -2.99
CA PRO A 180 -15.23 1.16 -2.26
C PRO A 180 -14.52 2.44 -2.72
N VAL A 181 -15.20 3.59 -2.68
CA VAL A 181 -14.65 4.89 -3.16
C VAL A 181 -13.29 5.23 -2.54
N TYR A 182 -13.03 4.80 -1.30
CA TYR A 182 -11.79 5.04 -0.57
C TYR A 182 -10.63 4.09 -0.94
N TRP A 183 -10.88 3.00 -1.68
CA TRP A 183 -9.82 2.08 -2.11
C TRP A 183 -8.82 2.75 -3.03
N ALA A 184 -9.25 3.67 -3.91
CA ALA A 184 -8.33 4.41 -4.77
C ALA A 184 -7.30 5.23 -3.95
N ALA A 185 -7.73 5.83 -2.83
CA ALA A 185 -6.83 6.56 -1.93
C ALA A 185 -5.89 5.60 -1.17
N LEU A 186 -6.43 4.51 -0.62
CA LEU A 186 -5.63 3.50 0.09
C LEU A 186 -4.59 2.84 -0.82
N SER A 187 -4.94 2.53 -2.08
CA SER A 187 -4.01 1.98 -3.06
C SER A 187 -2.89 2.94 -3.40
N LYS A 188 -3.18 4.25 -3.51
CA LYS A 188 -2.14 5.28 -3.72
C LYS A 188 -1.20 5.39 -2.51
N GLU A 189 -1.72 5.38 -1.29
CA GLU A 189 -0.89 5.42 -0.08
C GLU A 189 -0.05 4.14 0.08
N ARG A 190 -0.62 2.96 -0.21
CA ARG A 190 0.12 1.69 -0.23
C ARG A 190 1.21 1.68 -1.30
N ALA A 191 0.95 2.25 -2.48
CA ALA A 191 1.96 2.33 -3.55
C ALA A 191 3.20 3.13 -3.13
N LYS A 192 3.05 4.17 -2.31
CA LYS A 192 4.18 4.94 -1.75
C LYS A 192 5.02 4.15 -0.75
N LEU A 193 4.42 3.18 -0.05
CA LEU A 193 5.10 2.33 0.94
C LEU A 193 5.83 1.16 0.28
N VAL A 194 5.29 0.62 -0.81
CA VAL A 194 5.85 -0.55 -1.51
C VAL A 194 6.96 -0.16 -2.49
N ASN A 195 6.80 0.98 -3.18
CA ASN A 195 7.83 1.52 -4.07
C ASN A 195 8.53 2.67 -3.34
N PRO A 196 9.75 2.51 -2.82
CA PRO A 196 10.49 3.67 -2.33
C PRO A 196 10.60 4.65 -3.50
N VAL A 197 10.12 5.87 -3.25
CA VAL A 197 10.19 6.97 -4.21
C VAL A 197 11.68 7.23 -4.44
N LEU A 198 12.21 6.69 -5.54
CA LEU A 198 13.52 7.07 -6.05
C LEU A 198 13.54 8.58 -6.19
N SER A 199 14.61 9.22 -5.73
CA SER A 199 14.77 10.67 -5.89
C SER A 199 14.66 11.03 -7.37
N GLU A 200 14.12 12.21 -7.70
CA GLU A 200 14.06 12.69 -9.09
C GLU A 200 15.43 12.65 -9.77
N LYS A 201 16.49 12.90 -8.99
CA LYS A 201 17.89 12.76 -9.41
C LYS A 201 18.25 11.31 -9.78
N GLU A 202 17.83 10.34 -8.97
CA GLU A 202 18.09 8.91 -9.21
C GLU A 202 17.33 8.40 -10.44
N ILE A 203 16.08 8.83 -10.64
CA ILE A 203 15.29 8.47 -11.83
C ILE A 203 15.96 9.03 -13.10
N THR A 204 16.44 10.27 -13.05
CA THR A 204 17.13 10.90 -14.18
C THR A 204 18.43 10.17 -14.50
N LEU A 205 19.22 9.85 -13.47
CA LEU A 205 20.44 9.07 -13.57
C LEU A 205 20.20 7.68 -14.19
N LEU A 206 19.13 7.01 -13.78
CA LEU A 206 18.76 5.69 -14.33
C LEU A 206 18.34 5.77 -15.80
N LYS A 207 17.63 6.84 -16.19
CA LYS A 207 17.30 7.10 -17.60
C LYS A 207 18.54 7.37 -18.43
N THR A 208 19.48 8.17 -17.94
CA THR A 208 20.75 8.44 -18.63
C THR A 208 21.62 7.18 -18.74
N LEU A 209 21.63 6.31 -17.73
CA LEU A 209 22.32 5.01 -17.81
C LEU A 209 21.75 4.09 -18.90
N ASN A 210 20.45 4.23 -19.20
CA ASN A 210 19.80 3.48 -20.28
C ASN A 210 19.94 4.14 -21.65
N SER A 211 20.55 5.33 -21.74
CA SER A 211 20.86 5.97 -23.03
C SER A 211 21.93 5.18 -23.78
N VAL A 212 21.92 5.28 -25.11
CA VAL A 212 22.80 4.51 -25.99
C VAL A 212 23.97 5.38 -26.43
N MET A 213 25.19 4.88 -26.32
CA MET A 213 26.40 5.55 -26.81
C MET A 213 27.32 4.57 -27.56
N SER A 214 28.22 5.13 -28.37
CA SER A 214 29.27 4.37 -29.06
C SER A 214 30.63 4.89 -28.63
N VAL A 215 31.54 3.96 -28.34
CA VAL A 215 32.78 4.22 -27.62
C VAL A 215 33.89 3.34 -28.18
N ASP A 216 35.04 3.96 -28.45
CA ASP A 216 36.27 3.27 -28.84
C ASP A 216 37.41 3.81 -27.97
N TYR A 217 37.89 2.99 -27.04
CA TYR A 217 38.98 3.29 -26.11
C TYR A 217 40.15 2.34 -26.36
N PRO A 218 41.13 2.74 -27.20
CA PRO A 218 42.32 1.94 -27.47
C PRO A 218 43.37 2.16 -26.36
N GLY A 219 43.25 1.41 -25.26
CA GLY A 219 44.26 1.41 -24.19
C GLY A 219 44.38 2.73 -23.43
N LEU A 220 43.25 3.37 -23.11
CA LEU A 220 43.20 4.60 -22.32
C LEU A 220 43.24 4.29 -20.81
N LYS A 221 43.71 5.24 -20.02
CA LYS A 221 43.72 5.15 -18.55
C LYS A 221 42.30 5.12 -18.00
N LEU A 222 42.09 4.40 -16.91
CA LEU A 222 40.77 4.28 -16.27
C LEU A 222 40.23 5.65 -15.83
N SER A 223 41.09 6.55 -15.34
CA SER A 223 40.74 7.93 -14.99
C SER A 223 40.18 8.72 -16.18
N ASP A 224 40.87 8.68 -17.32
CA ASP A 224 40.48 9.39 -18.55
C ASP A 224 39.17 8.85 -19.11
N ILE A 225 38.97 7.52 -19.03
CA ILE A 225 37.74 6.86 -19.44
C ILE A 225 36.55 7.33 -18.59
N ILE A 226 36.73 7.38 -17.26
CA ILE A 226 35.69 7.85 -16.35
C ILE A 226 35.36 9.32 -16.65
N GLY A 227 36.38 10.18 -16.78
CA GLY A 227 36.19 11.59 -17.13
C GLY A 227 35.40 11.79 -18.43
N GLN A 228 35.75 11.08 -19.51
CA GLN A 228 35.01 11.17 -20.77
C GLN A 228 33.56 10.70 -20.66
N ILE A 229 33.28 9.68 -19.84
CA ILE A 229 31.91 9.23 -19.59
C ILE A 229 31.16 10.31 -18.82
N GLN A 230 31.76 10.92 -17.80
CA GLN A 230 31.15 12.02 -17.05
C GLN A 230 30.83 13.21 -17.95
N ASP A 231 31.77 13.64 -18.80
CA ASP A 231 31.59 14.79 -19.69
C ASP A 231 30.47 14.57 -20.72
N ARG A 232 30.36 13.35 -21.26
CA ARG A 232 29.35 13.03 -22.28
C ARG A 232 27.96 12.78 -21.71
N THR A 233 27.86 12.29 -20.48
CA THR A 233 26.59 11.86 -19.88
C THR A 233 26.08 12.81 -18.81
N GLY A 234 26.91 13.73 -18.32
CA GLY A 234 26.61 14.61 -17.18
C GLY A 234 26.51 13.88 -15.85
N LEU A 235 26.97 12.62 -15.78
CA LEU A 235 26.90 11.80 -14.58
C LEU A 235 28.04 12.12 -13.62
N THR A 236 27.73 12.20 -12.33
CA THR A 236 28.75 12.28 -11.27
C THR A 236 29.18 10.87 -10.88
N ILE A 237 30.38 10.47 -11.32
CA ILE A 237 31.01 9.21 -10.99
C ILE A 237 32.11 9.49 -9.96
N ILE A 238 31.98 8.87 -8.78
CA ILE A 238 32.94 8.96 -7.70
C ILE A 238 33.58 7.60 -7.55
N VAL A 239 34.90 7.59 -7.49
CA VAL A 239 35.68 6.38 -7.36
C VAL A 239 36.16 6.25 -5.91
N ASP A 240 35.87 5.13 -5.27
CA ASP A 240 36.23 4.90 -3.87
C ASP A 240 37.67 4.37 -3.77
N GLU A 241 38.61 5.22 -3.38
CA GLU A 241 40.05 4.91 -3.32
C GLU A 241 40.37 3.67 -2.47
N ALA A 242 39.64 3.48 -1.36
CA ALA A 242 39.78 2.28 -0.52
C ALA A 242 39.48 0.99 -1.29
N SER A 243 38.48 1.03 -2.18
CA SER A 243 38.14 -0.11 -3.04
C SER A 243 39.16 -0.36 -4.14
N LEU A 244 39.87 0.67 -4.63
CA LEU A 244 40.96 0.45 -5.59
C LEU A 244 42.18 -0.16 -4.92
N ALA A 245 42.51 0.30 -3.71
CA ALA A 245 43.58 -0.28 -2.92
C ALA A 245 43.31 -1.77 -2.61
N ASP A 246 42.08 -2.12 -2.22
CA ASP A 246 41.65 -3.50 -1.96
C ASP A 246 41.72 -4.40 -3.22
N ALA A 247 41.52 -3.82 -4.40
CA ALA A 247 41.60 -4.54 -5.67
C ALA A 247 43.02 -4.59 -6.24
N SER A 248 43.99 -3.89 -5.63
CA SER A 248 45.35 -3.66 -6.15
C SER A 248 45.35 -3.04 -7.55
N ILE A 249 44.45 -2.07 -7.81
CA ILE A 249 44.28 -1.43 -9.12
C ILE A 249 44.64 0.03 -9.00
N ASP A 250 45.42 0.52 -9.95
CA ASP A 250 45.78 1.93 -10.05
C ASP A 250 44.94 2.64 -11.11
N TYR A 251 44.75 3.95 -10.95
CA TYR A 251 44.03 4.81 -11.90
C TYR A 251 44.69 4.82 -13.29
N ASP A 252 45.98 4.48 -13.37
CA ASP A 252 46.77 4.42 -14.60
C ASP A 252 46.62 3.10 -15.39
N THR A 253 45.79 2.18 -14.92
CA THR A 253 45.55 0.91 -15.61
C THR A 253 44.94 1.16 -17.00
N ALA A 254 45.63 0.68 -18.04
CA ALA A 254 45.20 0.85 -19.43
C ALA A 254 44.08 -0.14 -19.77
N VAL A 255 42.89 0.36 -20.04
CA VAL A 255 41.73 -0.45 -20.41
C VAL A 255 41.44 -0.31 -21.90
N THR A 256 41.39 -1.44 -22.60
CA THR A 256 40.96 -1.48 -24.00
C THR A 256 39.50 -1.90 -24.06
N PHE A 257 38.62 -1.05 -24.61
CA PHE A 257 37.20 -1.37 -24.75
C PHE A 257 36.61 -0.71 -26.00
N LYS A 258 35.85 -1.50 -26.77
CA LYS A 258 35.17 -1.04 -27.98
C LYS A 258 33.74 -1.55 -27.98
N ALA A 259 32.79 -0.63 -28.11
CA ALA A 259 31.37 -0.96 -28.19
C ALA A 259 30.63 0.07 -29.06
N GLN A 260 29.73 -0.41 -29.93
CA GLN A 260 28.88 0.43 -30.76
C GLN A 260 27.42 0.19 -30.43
N LYS A 261 26.65 1.27 -30.28
CA LYS A 261 25.21 1.24 -29.97
C LYS A 261 24.88 0.43 -28.70
N VAL A 262 25.64 0.62 -27.63
CA VAL A 262 25.44 -0.04 -26.34
C VAL A 262 25.01 0.97 -25.28
N THR A 263 24.22 0.55 -24.30
CA THR A 263 23.81 1.42 -23.20
C THR A 263 25.00 1.83 -22.32
N VAL A 264 24.96 3.05 -21.76
CA VAL A 264 26.00 3.54 -20.82
C VAL A 264 26.19 2.52 -19.68
N ARG A 265 25.09 1.98 -19.17
CA ARG A 265 25.06 0.91 -18.16
C ARG A 265 25.98 -0.26 -18.53
N THR A 266 25.77 -0.84 -19.71
CA THR A 266 26.51 -2.02 -20.15
C THR A 266 27.98 -1.70 -20.41
N ILE A 267 28.28 -0.50 -20.93
CA ILE A 267 29.66 -0.04 -21.13
C ILE A 267 30.39 0.08 -19.80
N LEU A 268 29.79 0.78 -18.84
CA LEU A 268 30.38 0.99 -17.51
C LEU A 268 30.55 -0.33 -16.76
N LYS A 269 29.55 -1.22 -16.83
CA LYS A 269 29.65 -2.57 -16.26
C LYS A 269 30.74 -3.41 -16.91
N ALA A 270 30.87 -3.37 -18.24
CA ALA A 270 31.88 -4.16 -18.96
C ALA A 270 33.32 -3.68 -18.71
N ILE A 271 33.53 -2.37 -18.57
CA ILE A 271 34.83 -1.78 -18.24
C ILE A 271 35.22 -2.20 -16.81
N LEU A 272 34.33 -1.97 -15.85
CA LEU A 272 34.61 -2.28 -14.44
C LEU A 272 34.76 -3.78 -14.18
N ALA A 273 34.02 -4.63 -14.90
CA ALA A 273 34.12 -6.08 -14.76
C ALA A 273 35.50 -6.65 -15.12
N LYS A 274 36.22 -6.05 -16.08
CA LYS A 274 37.61 -6.46 -16.42
C LYS A 274 38.55 -6.28 -15.24
N GLU A 275 38.33 -5.19 -14.51
CA GLU A 275 39.08 -4.77 -13.34
C GLU A 275 38.49 -5.32 -12.03
N LYS A 276 37.55 -6.29 -12.08
CA LYS A 276 36.85 -6.84 -10.89
C LYS A 276 36.18 -5.78 -10.01
N LEU A 277 35.87 -4.61 -10.56
CA LEU A 277 35.14 -3.54 -9.91
C LEU A 277 33.66 -3.61 -10.28
N THR A 278 32.83 -2.96 -9.48
CA THR A 278 31.41 -2.75 -9.76
C THR A 278 31.03 -1.31 -9.40
N TYR A 279 29.81 -0.91 -9.72
CA TYR A 279 29.28 0.38 -9.29
C TYR A 279 27.98 0.21 -8.53
N ILE A 280 27.67 1.19 -7.69
CA ILE A 280 26.38 1.34 -7.04
C ILE A 280 25.84 2.75 -7.29
N ILE A 281 24.52 2.88 -7.25
CA ILE A 281 23.84 4.18 -7.30
C ILE A 281 23.49 4.56 -5.87
N LYS A 282 24.03 5.69 -5.39
CA LYS A 282 23.80 6.19 -4.04
C LYS A 282 23.63 7.70 -4.06
N GLU A 283 22.54 8.20 -3.49
CA GLU A 283 22.27 9.63 -3.30
C GLU A 283 22.30 10.44 -4.62
N GLY A 284 21.94 9.80 -5.74
CA GLY A 284 21.98 10.43 -7.06
C GLY A 284 23.37 10.50 -7.71
N ASN A 285 24.38 9.80 -7.17
CA ASN A 285 25.71 9.66 -7.75
C ASN A 285 26.04 8.18 -8.02
N ILE A 286 26.97 7.94 -8.95
CA ILE A 286 27.53 6.60 -9.20
C ILE A 286 28.80 6.46 -8.37
N GLN A 287 28.87 5.42 -7.54
CA GLN A 287 30.09 5.10 -6.77
C GLN A 287 30.70 3.81 -7.30
N VAL A 288 31.94 3.88 -7.78
CA VAL A 288 32.72 2.72 -8.23
C VAL A 288 33.48 2.14 -7.04
N MET A 289 33.29 0.85 -6.78
CA MET A 289 33.86 0.14 -5.63
C MET A 289 34.01 -1.37 -5.88
N THR A 290 34.59 -2.11 -4.93
CA THR A 290 34.68 -3.58 -5.05
C THR A 290 33.31 -4.25 -4.86
N PRO A 291 33.08 -5.45 -5.44
CA PRO A 291 31.86 -6.23 -5.21
C PRO A 291 31.59 -6.54 -3.74
N LYS A 292 32.66 -6.71 -2.94
CA LYS A 292 32.56 -6.95 -1.49
C LYS A 292 31.94 -5.76 -0.78
N LYS A 293 32.46 -4.55 -1.01
CA LYS A 293 31.92 -3.31 -0.43
C LYS A 293 30.53 -2.97 -0.99
N ALA A 294 30.29 -3.23 -2.28
CA ALA A 294 28.98 -3.04 -2.90
C ALA A 294 27.89 -3.92 -2.27
N SER A 295 28.23 -5.11 -1.77
CA SER A 295 27.27 -6.01 -1.10
C SER A 295 26.70 -5.45 0.21
N GLU A 296 27.42 -4.53 0.87
CA GLU A 296 26.97 -3.85 2.08
C GLU A 296 25.83 -2.86 1.80
N TYR A 297 25.75 -2.35 0.56
CA TYR A 297 24.75 -1.37 0.13
C TYR A 297 23.51 -2.01 -0.51
N THR A 298 23.13 -3.22 -0.07
CA THR A 298 21.90 -3.86 -0.50
C THR A 298 20.71 -3.38 0.32
N VAL A 299 19.54 -3.30 -0.32
CA VAL A 299 18.27 -2.97 0.34
C VAL A 299 17.34 -4.17 0.24
N ILE A 300 16.40 -4.28 1.18
CA ILE A 300 15.38 -5.32 1.18
C ILE A 300 14.07 -4.72 0.72
N ARG A 301 13.45 -5.30 -0.31
CA ARG A 301 12.10 -4.93 -0.77
C ARG A 301 11.19 -6.15 -0.87
N THR A 302 9.91 -5.91 -0.58
CA THR A 302 8.86 -6.92 -0.62
C THR A 302 7.96 -6.68 -1.82
N TYR A 303 7.81 -7.69 -2.68
CA TYR A 303 6.98 -7.66 -3.87
C TYR A 303 5.81 -8.63 -3.70
N ASN A 304 4.58 -8.12 -3.76
CA ASN A 304 3.40 -8.98 -3.72
C ASN A 304 3.26 -9.69 -5.08
N ILE A 305 3.14 -11.02 -5.05
CA ILE A 305 3.03 -11.86 -6.25
C ILE A 305 1.80 -12.77 -6.21
N ASP A 306 0.79 -12.44 -5.40
CA ASP A 306 -0.41 -13.26 -5.18
C ASP A 306 -1.07 -13.69 -6.50
N ASP A 307 -1.27 -12.74 -7.43
CA ASP A 307 -1.86 -13.00 -8.74
C ASP A 307 -1.05 -14.00 -9.59
N LEU A 308 0.27 -14.00 -9.47
CA LEU A 308 1.17 -14.81 -10.31
C LEU A 308 1.33 -16.26 -9.83
N ILE A 309 1.02 -16.54 -8.57
CA ILE A 309 1.26 -17.87 -7.95
C ILE A 309 -0.01 -18.65 -7.68
N GLN A 310 -1.17 -18.00 -7.75
CA GLN A 310 -2.43 -18.69 -7.52
C GLN A 310 -2.69 -19.74 -8.61
N PRO A 311 -3.12 -20.96 -8.23
CA PRO A 311 -3.59 -21.92 -9.22
C PRO A 311 -4.85 -21.39 -9.89
N SER A 312 -5.15 -21.87 -11.10
CA SER A 312 -6.32 -21.43 -11.85
C SER A 312 -7.60 -21.62 -11.04
N GLN A 313 -8.60 -20.75 -11.24
CA GLN A 313 -9.85 -20.80 -10.46
C GLN A 313 -10.55 -22.17 -10.57
N ALA A 314 -10.52 -22.80 -11.75
CA ALA A 314 -11.04 -24.15 -11.97
C ALA A 314 -10.32 -25.21 -11.10
N MET A 315 -9.04 -24.98 -10.81
CA MET A 315 -8.16 -25.88 -10.06
C MET A 315 -8.25 -25.63 -8.55
N GLN A 316 -8.50 -24.39 -8.11
CA GLN A 316 -8.65 -24.02 -6.69
C GLN A 316 -9.79 -24.77 -5.98
N GLY A 317 -10.91 -25.01 -6.67
CA GLY A 317 -12.06 -25.75 -6.14
C GLY A 317 -11.93 -27.27 -6.23
N MET A 318 -10.96 -27.78 -6.99
CA MET A 318 -10.77 -29.21 -7.24
C MET A 318 -9.83 -29.87 -6.23
N PHE A 319 -8.95 -29.08 -5.59
CA PHE A 319 -7.92 -29.58 -4.69
C PHE A 319 -8.12 -29.13 -3.24
N ASN A 320 -7.72 -29.99 -2.30
CA ASN A 320 -7.74 -29.71 -0.86
C ASN A 320 -6.85 -28.49 -0.52
N PRO A 321 -7.14 -27.65 0.50
CA PRO A 321 -6.34 -26.45 0.80
C PRO A 321 -4.84 -26.69 0.95
N LEU A 322 -4.45 -27.87 1.46
CA LEU A 322 -3.05 -28.28 1.55
C LEU A 322 -2.37 -28.42 0.17
N MET A 323 -3.08 -28.93 -0.84
CA MET A 323 -2.55 -29.04 -2.20
C MET A 323 -2.48 -27.69 -2.90
N ASN A 324 -3.45 -26.81 -2.65
CA ASN A 324 -3.41 -25.44 -3.16
C ASN A 324 -2.18 -24.69 -2.63
N GLU A 325 -1.85 -24.86 -1.34
CA GLU A 325 -0.65 -24.26 -0.74
C GLU A 325 0.64 -24.86 -1.34
N PHE A 326 0.70 -26.18 -1.50
CA PHE A 326 1.85 -26.84 -2.11
C PHE A 326 2.10 -26.34 -3.53
N GLN A 327 1.05 -26.25 -4.35
CA GLN A 327 1.15 -25.76 -5.73
C GLN A 327 1.54 -24.28 -5.78
N MET A 328 0.97 -23.45 -4.91
CA MET A 328 1.36 -22.05 -4.77
C MET A 328 2.87 -21.91 -4.48
N ARG A 329 3.40 -22.73 -3.56
CA ARG A 329 4.84 -22.74 -3.26
C ARG A 329 5.67 -23.18 -4.45
N GLN A 330 5.22 -24.16 -5.23
CA GLN A 330 5.91 -24.57 -6.45
C GLN A 330 5.93 -23.46 -7.50
N ASN A 331 4.80 -22.79 -7.73
CA ASN A 331 4.70 -21.65 -8.64
C ASN A 331 5.65 -20.52 -8.22
N ALA A 332 5.70 -20.21 -6.91
CA ALA A 332 6.63 -19.23 -6.38
C ALA A 332 8.10 -19.64 -6.63
N MET A 333 8.45 -20.91 -6.45
CA MET A 333 9.82 -21.39 -6.73
C MET A 333 10.17 -21.33 -8.22
N MET A 334 9.21 -21.60 -9.11
CA MET A 334 9.42 -21.42 -10.55
C MET A 334 9.68 -19.95 -10.91
N LEU A 335 8.94 -19.02 -10.32
CA LEU A 335 9.18 -17.58 -10.51
C LEU A 335 10.54 -17.14 -9.98
N ILE A 336 10.95 -17.63 -8.80
CA ILE A 336 12.29 -17.36 -8.25
C ILE A 336 13.35 -17.85 -9.22
N ASN A 337 13.21 -19.07 -9.73
CA ASN A 337 14.16 -19.64 -10.68
C ASN A 337 14.22 -18.82 -11.99
N LEU A 338 13.06 -18.42 -12.52
CA LEU A 338 12.98 -17.57 -13.70
C LEU A 338 13.71 -16.24 -13.50
N ILE A 339 13.51 -15.58 -12.36
CA ILE A 339 14.21 -14.32 -12.02
C ILE A 339 15.72 -14.57 -11.97
N GLN A 340 16.15 -15.61 -11.27
CA GLN A 340 17.57 -15.95 -11.12
C GLN A 340 18.25 -16.29 -12.45
N GLN A 341 17.52 -16.83 -13.43
CA GLN A 341 18.05 -17.18 -14.75
C GLN A 341 17.99 -16.02 -15.77
N SER A 342 17.02 -15.12 -15.63
CA SER A 342 16.79 -14.05 -16.62
C SER A 342 17.49 -12.74 -16.27
N ILE A 343 17.65 -12.45 -14.97
CA ILE A 343 18.16 -11.16 -14.49
C ILE A 343 19.50 -11.41 -13.80
N GLU A 344 20.60 -11.07 -14.48
CA GLU A 344 21.97 -11.17 -13.96
C GLU A 344 22.27 -12.47 -13.17
N PRO A 345 22.39 -13.64 -13.83
CA PRO A 345 22.48 -14.93 -13.14
C PRO A 345 23.64 -15.07 -12.15
N SER A 346 24.75 -14.37 -12.38
CA SER A 346 25.90 -14.34 -11.47
C SER A 346 25.59 -13.67 -10.12
N TYR A 347 24.58 -12.78 -10.06
CA TYR A 347 24.22 -12.01 -8.87
C TYR A 347 23.56 -12.87 -7.77
N TRP A 348 22.88 -13.95 -8.16
CA TRP A 348 22.07 -14.80 -7.27
C TRP A 348 22.74 -16.12 -6.87
N GLN A 349 24.00 -16.32 -7.27
CA GLN A 349 24.75 -17.53 -6.92
C GLN A 349 24.88 -17.65 -5.39
N PRO A 350 25.22 -18.84 -4.84
CA PRO A 350 25.30 -19.05 -3.38
C PRO A 350 26.19 -18.05 -2.61
N ASN A 351 27.19 -17.47 -3.28
CA ASN A 351 28.08 -16.44 -2.74
C ASN A 351 27.82 -15.03 -3.32
N GLY A 352 26.70 -14.87 -4.01
CA GLY A 352 26.26 -13.62 -4.61
C GLY A 352 25.69 -12.65 -3.55
N PRO A 353 25.69 -11.34 -3.83
CA PRO A 353 25.14 -10.33 -2.93
C PRO A 353 23.60 -10.41 -2.79
N GLY A 354 22.91 -11.01 -3.77
CA GLY A 354 21.46 -11.06 -3.84
C GLY A 354 20.84 -12.30 -3.19
N THR A 355 19.70 -12.12 -2.50
CA THR A 355 18.87 -13.24 -2.03
C THR A 355 17.40 -12.99 -2.30
N ILE A 356 16.69 -14.04 -2.72
CA ILE A 356 15.24 -14.01 -2.96
C ILE A 356 14.60 -15.08 -2.08
N ILE A 357 13.59 -14.69 -1.29
CA ILE A 357 12.87 -15.59 -0.39
C ILE A 357 11.38 -15.41 -0.62
N PHE A 358 10.64 -16.51 -0.78
CA PHE A 358 9.20 -16.48 -0.78
C PHE A 358 8.66 -16.49 0.66
N TYR A 359 7.77 -15.56 0.98
CA TYR A 359 7.05 -15.49 2.25
C TYR A 359 5.57 -15.86 2.03
N PRO A 360 5.16 -17.11 2.37
CA PRO A 360 3.82 -17.61 2.10
C PRO A 360 2.67 -16.80 2.73
N PRO A 361 2.73 -16.34 4.00
CA PRO A 361 1.59 -15.68 4.64
C PRO A 361 1.11 -14.41 3.93
N THR A 362 2.04 -13.62 3.36
CA THR A 362 1.67 -12.43 2.57
C THR A 362 1.80 -12.66 1.07
N LYS A 363 2.08 -13.90 0.64
CA LYS A 363 2.23 -14.28 -0.77
C LYS A 363 3.16 -13.34 -1.53
N SER A 364 4.31 -13.05 -0.91
CA SER A 364 5.24 -12.03 -1.39
C SER A 364 6.65 -12.57 -1.54
N LEU A 365 7.42 -12.02 -2.48
CA LEU A 365 8.87 -12.20 -2.56
C LEU A 365 9.57 -11.12 -1.76
N VAL A 366 10.40 -11.54 -0.80
CA VAL A 366 11.33 -10.68 -0.08
C VAL A 366 12.67 -10.79 -0.79
N ILE A 367 13.08 -9.70 -1.44
CA ILE A 367 14.31 -9.65 -2.23
C ILE A 367 15.28 -8.69 -1.54
N ARG A 368 16.49 -9.18 -1.26
CA ARG A 368 17.64 -8.35 -0.88
C ARG A 368 18.52 -8.18 -2.11
N ALA A 369 18.62 -6.96 -2.61
CA ALA A 369 19.47 -6.64 -3.75
C ALA A 369 19.88 -5.15 -3.76
N SER A 370 20.77 -4.75 -4.67
CA SER A 370 21.12 -3.35 -4.84
C SER A 370 19.91 -2.54 -5.36
N ALA A 371 19.92 -1.22 -5.15
CA ALA A 371 18.86 -0.34 -5.64
C ALA A 371 18.66 -0.45 -7.16
N GLU A 372 19.73 -0.70 -7.91
CA GLU A 372 19.66 -0.93 -9.36
C GLU A 372 18.91 -2.21 -9.72
N MET A 373 19.18 -3.32 -9.03
CA MET A 373 18.48 -4.59 -9.27
C MET A 373 16.99 -4.43 -8.97
N HIS A 374 16.65 -3.73 -7.89
CA HIS A 374 15.26 -3.40 -7.58
C HIS A 374 14.58 -2.52 -8.63
N TYR A 375 15.33 -1.63 -9.27
CA TYR A 375 14.82 -0.86 -10.40
C TYR A 375 14.59 -1.75 -11.63
N GLN A 376 15.42 -2.76 -11.89
CA GLN A 376 15.15 -3.72 -12.97
C GLN A 376 13.85 -4.50 -12.74
N PHE A 377 13.50 -4.81 -11.49
CA PHE A 377 12.21 -5.44 -11.15
C PHE A 377 11.02 -4.47 -11.22
N GLY A 378 11.20 -3.23 -10.77
CA GLY A 378 10.12 -2.27 -10.53
C GLY A 378 9.95 -1.17 -11.57
N SER A 379 10.88 -1.03 -12.52
CA SER A 379 10.77 -0.02 -13.57
C SER A 379 9.68 -0.41 -14.58
N PRO A 380 8.80 0.53 -14.98
CA PRO A 380 7.85 0.29 -16.06
C PRO A 380 8.50 -0.07 -17.42
N GLY A 381 9.83 -0.02 -17.53
CA GLY A 381 10.57 -0.10 -18.79
C GLY A 381 10.94 -1.49 -19.30
N LEU A 382 10.58 -2.59 -18.64
CA LEU A 382 10.81 -3.95 -19.18
C LEU A 382 9.63 -4.91 -19.00
N PHE A 383 8.83 -4.74 -17.94
CA PHE A 383 7.64 -5.55 -17.69
C PHE A 383 6.39 -4.73 -17.29
N GLY A 384 6.48 -3.40 -17.31
CA GLY A 384 5.36 -2.48 -17.03
C GLY A 384 4.47 -2.28 -18.24
N GLY A 385 3.95 -3.38 -18.78
CA GLY A 385 2.86 -3.36 -19.75
C GLY A 385 1.54 -3.63 -19.05
N ARG A 386 0.69 -2.59 -19.03
CA ARG A 386 -0.75 -2.54 -18.70
C ARG A 386 -1.11 -2.06 -17.30
#